data_AF-A0A9X2D4P2-F1
#
_entry.id   AF-A0A9X2D4P2-F1
#
_cell.length_a   1.000
_cell.length_b   1.000
_cell.length_c   1.000
_cell.angle_alpha   90.00
_cell.angle_beta   90.00
_cell.angle_gamma   90.00
#
_symmetry.space_group_name_H-M   'P 1'
#
loop_
_entity.id
_entity.type
_entity.pdbx_description
1 polymer ?
#
loop_
_entity_poly.entity_id
_entity_poly.type
_entity_poly.pdbx_seq_one_letter_code
_entity_poly.pdbx_strand_id
1 'polypeptide(L)'
;MSTRRAARRSPEDRGAVAVLVAILAVVLIGIGAFAVDLGQAYAKKSLLQTDVDVASMAAAAELTQEDGCNAEVIDTAEEYLTHADNAVPGQYPIDLGGSAGDGDGFISCSDWTVHLWAPASEVELGLGQVISDSDSFDVASYAAAEVGSPGASGTLPFFGVQGCDYGAQTIRDDSGPQDESLPAPDTLNPSSADAGRATISAISPTSVPEDTATTVLTVTGNQLSRAAAIGFTSEAGIPEHYTVDVSVASNSTKTVSVSVPSSVLAAVGTWWVRILDENGDWSSLSTAQPFQVGPEKLYCDNSNEGNFGTIDVPRSSGNSSSWLPLNMILGVEPELAIHPSPNGECGGDPSPTVESKSAPVDGTNCLTSEPGLKVSFTNDGMVEGEGEYPGRLDADSTHDCSRNSSDARTSGTVKGYHLNDDLLTCFIINGASINDLVSGNASGTHALSADIFDSPRFFWIPIVDTDPGNGKKSWPIIAFRPGFITDQSLSATNAAPGSISSLNGVEADSSGIRALHVVLFSEDALPETAAATGDEISYRGSGTRVLTLVE
;
A
#
# COMPACT_ATOMS: atom_id res chain seq x y z
N MET A 1 -98.47 -26.57 -44.89
CA MET A 1 -98.00 -25.36 -45.59
C MET A 1 -97.29 -24.49 -44.56
N SER A 2 -95.95 -24.45 -44.56
CA SER A 2 -95.12 -23.50 -45.35
C SER A 2 -95.27 -22.07 -44.75
N THR A 3 -94.24 -21.34 -44.32
CA THR A 3 -92.81 -21.35 -44.68
C THR A 3 -92.05 -20.45 -43.69
N ARG A 4 -90.88 -20.87 -43.21
CA ARG A 4 -89.96 -20.05 -42.38
C ARG A 4 -89.38 -18.91 -43.22
N ARG A 5 -89.46 -17.68 -42.71
CA ARG A 5 -88.89 -16.46 -43.31
C ARG A 5 -87.43 -16.31 -42.82
N ALA A 6 -86.46 -16.55 -43.70
CA ALA A 6 -85.05 -16.31 -43.43
C ALA A 6 -84.77 -14.79 -43.45
N ALA A 7 -84.22 -14.27 -42.37
CA ALA A 7 -83.73 -12.90 -42.30
C ALA A 7 -82.53 -12.73 -43.24
N ARG A 8 -82.65 -11.87 -44.25
CA ARG A 8 -81.53 -11.43 -45.08
C ARG A 8 -80.62 -10.54 -44.24
N ARG A 9 -79.41 -11.02 -43.92
CA ARG A 9 -78.27 -10.16 -43.55
C ARG A 9 -77.87 -9.35 -44.78
N SER A 10 -77.85 -8.03 -44.67
CA SER A 10 -77.34 -7.11 -45.69
C SER A 10 -75.86 -7.40 -45.97
N PRO A 11 -75.44 -7.58 -47.24
CA PRO A 11 -74.03 -7.80 -47.62
C PRO A 11 -73.14 -6.55 -47.60
N GLU A 12 -73.65 -5.38 -47.19
CA GLU A 12 -73.09 -4.06 -47.53
C GLU A 12 -71.89 -3.63 -46.68
N ASP A 13 -71.68 -4.20 -45.49
CA ASP A 13 -70.54 -3.83 -44.63
C ASP A 13 -69.23 -4.58 -44.97
N ARG A 14 -69.29 -5.61 -45.82
CA ARG A 14 -68.11 -6.45 -46.14
C ARG A 14 -67.03 -5.67 -46.90
N GLY A 15 -67.41 -4.68 -47.71
CA GLY A 15 -66.46 -3.87 -48.47
C GLY A 15 -65.71 -2.87 -47.60
N ALA A 16 -66.42 -2.16 -46.72
CA ALA A 16 -65.81 -1.19 -45.80
C ALA A 16 -64.88 -1.87 -44.78
N VAL A 17 -65.30 -3.03 -44.26
CA VAL A 17 -64.47 -3.84 -43.34
C VAL A 17 -63.20 -4.33 -44.05
N ALA A 18 -63.27 -4.73 -45.32
CA ALA A 18 -62.09 -5.18 -46.05
C ALA A 18 -61.04 -4.06 -46.23
N VAL A 19 -61.47 -2.83 -46.53
CA VAL A 19 -60.57 -1.67 -46.66
C VAL A 19 -59.94 -1.31 -45.31
N LEU A 20 -60.73 -1.28 -44.24
CA LEU A 20 -60.21 -1.02 -42.89
C LEU A 20 -59.18 -2.07 -42.46
N VAL A 21 -59.48 -3.36 -42.68
CA VAL A 21 -58.56 -4.46 -42.36
C VAL A 21 -57.29 -4.36 -43.19
N ALA A 22 -57.38 -4.01 -44.49
CA ALA A 22 -56.21 -3.83 -45.33
C ALA A 22 -55.29 -2.70 -44.82
N ILE A 23 -55.86 -1.55 -44.43
CA ILE A 23 -55.09 -0.43 -43.87
C ILE A 23 -54.45 -0.83 -42.53
N LEU A 24 -55.21 -1.43 -41.62
CA LEU A 24 -54.70 -1.87 -40.32
C LEU A 24 -53.62 -2.95 -40.46
N ALA A 25 -53.76 -3.88 -41.40
CA ALA A 25 -52.75 -4.90 -41.67
C ALA A 25 -51.43 -4.28 -42.12
N VAL A 26 -51.46 -3.28 -43.02
CA VAL A 26 -50.26 -2.56 -43.45
C VAL A 26 -49.60 -1.83 -42.27
N VAL A 27 -50.39 -1.16 -41.42
CA VAL A 27 -49.87 -0.48 -40.22
C VAL A 27 -49.23 -1.47 -39.25
N LEU A 28 -49.88 -2.61 -38.99
CA LEU A 28 -49.35 -3.65 -38.10
C LEU A 28 -48.07 -4.29 -38.63
N ILE A 29 -47.98 -4.52 -39.94
CA ILE A 29 -46.77 -5.00 -40.59
C ILE A 29 -45.65 -3.95 -40.48
N GLY A 30 -45.94 -2.68 -40.72
CA GLY A 30 -44.98 -1.58 -40.58
C GLY A 30 -44.44 -1.42 -39.15
N ILE A 31 -45.31 -1.55 -38.13
CA ILE A 31 -44.86 -1.53 -36.73
C ILE A 31 -44.04 -2.77 -36.39
N GLY A 32 -44.44 -3.95 -36.87
CA GLY A 32 -43.69 -5.18 -36.68
C GLY A 32 -42.30 -5.13 -37.32
N ALA A 33 -42.21 -4.57 -38.52
CA ALA A 33 -40.96 -4.30 -39.23
C ALA A 33 -40.01 -3.43 -38.40
N PHE A 34 -40.50 -2.26 -37.99
CA PHE A 34 -39.74 -1.34 -37.14
C PHE A 34 -39.27 -1.98 -35.83
N ALA A 35 -40.13 -2.78 -35.20
CA ALA A 35 -39.79 -3.48 -33.97
C ALA A 35 -38.66 -4.51 -34.16
N VAL A 36 -38.60 -5.19 -35.30
CA VAL A 36 -37.53 -6.15 -35.62
C VAL A 36 -36.21 -5.43 -35.87
N ASP A 37 -36.21 -4.37 -36.69
CA ASP A 37 -35.00 -3.61 -37.01
C ASP A 37 -34.41 -2.94 -35.75
N LEU A 38 -35.26 -2.33 -34.92
CA LEU A 38 -34.84 -1.76 -33.64
C LEU A 38 -34.34 -2.83 -32.67
N GLY A 39 -34.96 -4.02 -32.69
CA GLY A 39 -34.52 -5.16 -31.90
C GLY A 39 -33.13 -5.64 -32.29
N GLN A 40 -32.81 -5.69 -33.57
CA GLN A 40 -31.46 -6.02 -34.05
C GLN A 40 -30.43 -4.95 -33.67
N ALA A 41 -30.77 -3.67 -33.82
CA ALA A 41 -29.90 -2.57 -33.41
C ALA A 41 -29.60 -2.60 -31.91
N TYR A 42 -30.61 -2.84 -31.08
CA TYR A 42 -30.45 -2.95 -29.64
C TYR A 42 -29.61 -4.17 -29.26
N ALA A 43 -29.82 -5.32 -29.90
CA ALA A 43 -29.01 -6.52 -29.67
C ALA A 43 -27.53 -6.29 -30.02
N LYS A 44 -27.25 -5.68 -31.18
CA LYS A 44 -25.87 -5.35 -31.59
C LYS A 44 -25.23 -4.33 -30.65
N LYS A 45 -25.97 -3.29 -30.23
CA LYS A 45 -25.49 -2.33 -29.24
C LYS A 45 -25.11 -3.00 -27.93
N SER A 46 -25.95 -3.91 -27.43
CA SER A 46 -25.67 -4.63 -26.19
C SER A 46 -24.42 -5.50 -26.28
N LEU A 47 -24.19 -6.16 -27.43
CA LEU A 47 -23.00 -6.96 -27.65
C LEU A 47 -21.73 -6.08 -27.72
N LEU A 48 -21.79 -4.98 -28.47
CA LEU A 48 -20.68 -4.01 -28.53
C LEU A 48 -20.36 -3.40 -27.17
N GLN A 49 -21.38 -3.13 -26.35
CA GLN A 49 -21.17 -2.61 -25.00
C GLN A 49 -20.45 -3.64 -24.12
N THR A 50 -20.90 -4.90 -24.11
CA THR A 50 -20.22 -5.95 -23.35
C THR A 50 -18.77 -6.17 -23.81
N ASP A 51 -18.54 -6.12 -25.11
CA ASP A 51 -17.20 -6.26 -25.70
C ASP A 51 -16.28 -5.12 -25.26
N VAL A 52 -16.73 -3.86 -25.40
CA VAL A 52 -15.94 -2.69 -25.01
C VAL A 52 -15.72 -2.57 -23.50
N ASP A 53 -16.69 -2.98 -22.67
CA ASP A 53 -16.54 -3.00 -21.21
C ASP A 53 -15.43 -3.98 -20.77
N VAL A 54 -15.40 -5.18 -21.36
CA VAL A 54 -14.38 -6.18 -21.04
C VAL A 54 -13.03 -5.77 -21.61
N ALA A 55 -12.99 -5.29 -22.85
CA ALA A 55 -11.75 -4.85 -23.49
C ALA A 55 -11.12 -3.66 -22.78
N SER A 56 -11.93 -2.68 -22.33
CA SER A 56 -11.42 -1.51 -21.59
C SER A 56 -10.84 -1.89 -20.22
N MET A 57 -11.49 -2.78 -19.46
CA MET A 57 -10.94 -3.27 -18.19
C MET A 57 -9.65 -4.08 -18.39
N ALA A 58 -9.60 -4.93 -19.41
CA ALA A 58 -8.40 -5.71 -19.71
C ALA A 58 -7.24 -4.79 -20.14
N ALA A 59 -7.53 -3.80 -20.99
CA ALA A 59 -6.55 -2.80 -21.41
C ALA A 59 -6.06 -1.94 -20.23
N ALA A 60 -6.96 -1.54 -19.32
CA ALA A 60 -6.59 -0.80 -18.11
C ALA A 60 -5.66 -1.61 -17.18
N ALA A 61 -5.79 -2.94 -17.15
CA ALA A 61 -4.88 -3.81 -16.38
C ALA A 61 -3.42 -3.69 -16.85
N GLU A 62 -3.18 -3.38 -18.13
CA GLU A 62 -1.85 -3.24 -18.74
C GLU A 62 -1.32 -1.80 -18.73
N LEU A 63 -2.06 -0.86 -18.14
CA LEU A 63 -1.67 0.55 -18.10
C LEU A 63 -0.48 0.74 -17.14
N THR A 64 0.64 1.24 -17.66
CA THR A 64 1.88 1.46 -16.88
C THR A 64 2.29 2.92 -16.74
N GLN A 65 1.56 3.83 -17.37
CA GLN A 65 1.85 5.26 -17.37
C GLN A 65 0.55 6.05 -17.20
N GLU A 66 0.64 7.16 -16.47
CA GLU A 66 -0.49 8.04 -16.16
C GLU A 66 -1.15 8.59 -17.42
N ASP A 67 -0.33 9.10 -18.36
CA ASP A 67 -0.77 9.67 -19.62
C ASP A 67 -0.27 8.87 -20.83
N GLY A 68 -1.17 8.68 -21.79
CA GLY A 68 -0.92 7.99 -23.06
C GLY A 68 -0.99 6.46 -22.92
N CYS A 69 -1.35 5.78 -24.01
CA CYS A 69 -1.41 4.31 -24.00
C CYS A 69 -0.03 3.72 -24.30
N ASN A 70 0.46 2.81 -23.44
CA ASN A 70 1.59 1.95 -23.78
C ASN A 70 1.17 0.88 -24.81
N ALA A 71 2.14 0.23 -25.45
CA ALA A 71 1.85 -0.69 -26.55
C ALA A 71 0.98 -1.88 -26.10
N GLU A 72 1.23 -2.37 -24.88
CA GLU A 72 0.53 -3.51 -24.30
C GLU A 72 -0.97 -3.21 -24.05
N VAL A 73 -1.32 -1.96 -23.73
CA VAL A 73 -2.71 -1.50 -23.60
C VAL A 73 -3.44 -1.59 -24.94
N ILE A 74 -2.80 -1.14 -26.02
CA ILE A 74 -3.37 -1.17 -27.37
C ILE A 74 -3.50 -2.62 -27.85
N ASP A 75 -2.43 -3.42 -27.71
CA ASP A 75 -2.42 -4.83 -28.12
C ASP A 75 -3.50 -5.63 -27.38
N THR A 76 -3.68 -5.39 -26.07
CA THR A 76 -4.71 -6.06 -25.26
C THR A 76 -6.12 -5.62 -25.64
N ALA A 77 -6.34 -4.33 -25.88
CA ALA A 77 -7.63 -3.84 -26.36
C ALA A 77 -8.00 -4.47 -27.72
N GLU A 78 -7.07 -4.52 -28.67
CA GLU A 78 -7.26 -5.17 -29.97
C GLU A 78 -7.51 -6.67 -29.84
N GLU A 79 -6.78 -7.37 -28.96
CA GLU A 79 -6.96 -8.80 -28.70
C GLU A 79 -8.39 -9.10 -28.22
N TYR A 80 -8.89 -8.34 -27.24
CA TYR A 80 -10.22 -8.56 -26.69
C TYR A 80 -11.33 -8.22 -27.69
N LEU A 81 -11.20 -7.10 -28.42
CA LEU A 81 -12.19 -6.69 -29.44
C LEU A 81 -12.20 -7.62 -30.67
N THR A 82 -11.08 -8.27 -30.99
CA THR A 82 -11.01 -9.23 -32.12
C THR A 82 -11.25 -10.67 -31.69
N HIS A 83 -11.39 -10.95 -30.40
CA HIS A 83 -11.56 -12.31 -29.89
C HIS A 83 -12.83 -12.93 -30.48
N ALA A 84 -12.73 -14.18 -30.98
CA ALA A 84 -13.83 -14.82 -31.70
C ALA A 84 -15.11 -14.98 -30.87
N ASP A 85 -14.97 -15.07 -29.54
CA ASP A 85 -16.09 -15.16 -28.60
C ASP A 85 -16.82 -13.82 -28.36
N ASN A 86 -16.17 -12.69 -28.70
CA ASN A 86 -16.71 -11.34 -28.54
C ASN A 86 -17.21 -10.73 -29.87
N ALA A 87 -16.97 -11.42 -30.99
CA ALA A 87 -17.23 -10.90 -32.33
C ALA A 87 -18.69 -10.45 -32.53
N VAL A 88 -18.86 -9.20 -32.95
CA VAL A 88 -20.18 -8.64 -33.30
C VAL A 88 -20.41 -8.75 -34.82
N PRO A 89 -21.54 -9.33 -35.28
CA PRO A 89 -21.80 -9.46 -36.71
C PRO A 89 -21.88 -8.11 -37.43
N GLY A 90 -21.16 -7.96 -38.55
CA GLY A 90 -21.17 -6.72 -39.35
C GLY A 90 -20.35 -5.57 -38.74
N GLN A 91 -19.42 -5.89 -37.84
CA GLN A 91 -18.46 -4.94 -37.29
C GLN A 91 -17.40 -4.55 -38.33
N TYR A 92 -16.99 -3.28 -38.34
CA TYR A 92 -15.90 -2.81 -39.18
C TYR A 92 -14.54 -3.39 -38.73
N PRO A 93 -13.55 -3.46 -39.64
CA PRO A 93 -12.18 -3.79 -39.26
C PRO A 93 -11.67 -2.83 -38.18
N ILE A 94 -10.91 -3.37 -37.23
CA ILE A 94 -10.38 -2.59 -36.11
C ILE A 94 -9.16 -1.79 -36.56
N ASP A 95 -9.16 -0.50 -36.22
CA ASP A 95 -7.99 0.39 -36.24
C ASP A 95 -8.12 1.38 -35.07
N LEU A 96 -7.35 1.19 -33.99
CA LEU A 96 -7.44 2.05 -32.81
C LEU A 96 -6.63 3.35 -32.93
N GLY A 97 -5.90 3.56 -34.03
CA GLY A 97 -4.95 4.67 -34.20
C GLY A 97 -5.56 5.99 -34.71
N GLY A 98 -6.88 6.04 -34.92
CA GLY A 98 -7.59 7.15 -35.53
C GLY A 98 -8.08 8.21 -34.54
N SER A 99 -9.39 8.48 -34.55
CA SER A 99 -10.05 9.49 -33.74
C SER A 99 -11.43 9.05 -33.31
N ALA A 100 -11.85 9.39 -32.09
CA ALA A 100 -13.17 9.01 -31.57
C ALA A 100 -14.32 9.20 -32.58
N GLY A 101 -14.97 8.10 -32.96
CA GLY A 101 -16.16 8.09 -33.83
C GLY A 101 -15.89 8.07 -35.34
N ASP A 102 -14.69 7.73 -35.78
CA ASP A 102 -14.35 7.41 -37.18
C ASP A 102 -14.95 6.10 -37.71
N GLY A 103 -15.27 5.16 -36.80
CA GLY A 103 -16.08 3.97 -37.07
C GLY A 103 -15.31 2.64 -37.07
N ASP A 104 -13.99 2.68 -37.15
CA ASP A 104 -13.06 1.55 -37.01
C ASP A 104 -12.53 1.35 -35.58
N GLY A 105 -12.88 2.26 -34.67
CA GLY A 105 -12.57 2.18 -33.25
C GLY A 105 -11.54 3.22 -32.85
N PHE A 106 -11.38 3.44 -31.56
CA PHE A 106 -10.40 4.42 -31.07
C PHE A 106 -10.02 4.10 -29.64
N ILE A 107 -8.77 4.36 -29.27
CA ILE A 107 -8.31 4.27 -27.89
C ILE A 107 -7.54 5.53 -27.51
N SER A 108 -7.80 6.03 -26.30
CA SER A 108 -7.00 7.08 -25.69
C SER A 108 -6.84 6.83 -24.21
N CYS A 109 -5.67 7.12 -23.67
CA CYS A 109 -5.38 6.93 -22.26
C CYS A 109 -4.87 8.24 -21.65
N SER A 110 -5.43 8.61 -20.52
CA SER A 110 -5.06 9.81 -19.76
C SER A 110 -5.51 9.64 -18.32
N ASP A 111 -4.76 10.19 -17.37
CA ASP A 111 -5.14 10.19 -15.95
C ASP A 111 -5.51 8.79 -15.44
N TRP A 112 -4.64 7.81 -15.70
CA TRP A 112 -4.86 6.39 -15.36
C TRP A 112 -6.16 5.76 -15.91
N THR A 113 -6.78 6.40 -16.89
CA THR A 113 -8.05 5.98 -17.49
C THR A 113 -7.85 5.57 -18.94
N VAL A 114 -8.36 4.40 -19.31
CA VAL A 114 -8.46 3.93 -20.69
C VAL A 114 -9.84 4.25 -21.22
N HIS A 115 -9.90 5.11 -22.24
CA HIS A 115 -11.10 5.42 -22.99
C HIS A 115 -11.10 4.61 -24.28
N LEU A 116 -12.11 3.75 -24.47
CA LEU A 116 -12.17 2.81 -25.60
C LEU A 116 -13.49 2.94 -26.36
N TRP A 117 -13.38 3.12 -27.67
CA TRP A 117 -14.50 3.09 -28.61
C TRP A 117 -14.40 1.81 -29.44
N ALA A 118 -15.43 0.97 -29.36
CA ALA A 118 -15.50 -0.21 -30.19
C ALA A 118 -15.75 0.17 -31.67
N PRO A 119 -15.20 -0.60 -32.63
CA PRO A 119 -15.54 -0.44 -34.03
C PRO A 119 -17.05 -0.57 -34.22
N ALA A 120 -17.61 0.28 -35.07
CA ALA A 120 -19.05 0.32 -35.28
C ALA A 120 -19.53 -0.97 -35.97
N SER A 121 -20.80 -1.31 -35.75
CA SER A 121 -21.48 -2.42 -36.40
C SER A 121 -22.63 -1.93 -37.26
N GLU A 122 -22.63 -2.36 -38.52
CA GLU A 122 -23.65 -2.01 -39.50
C GLU A 122 -24.95 -2.79 -39.22
N VAL A 123 -26.06 -2.10 -38.96
CA VAL A 123 -27.39 -2.70 -38.82
C VAL A 123 -28.11 -2.64 -40.17
N GLU A 124 -28.34 -3.80 -40.78
CA GLU A 124 -29.15 -3.89 -42.01
C GLU A 124 -30.64 -3.71 -41.69
N LEU A 125 -31.30 -2.75 -42.35
CA LEU A 125 -32.73 -2.48 -42.19
C LEU A 125 -33.55 -3.44 -43.07
N GLY A 126 -33.83 -4.64 -42.56
CA GLY A 126 -34.49 -5.69 -43.36
C GLY A 126 -35.92 -5.34 -43.77
N LEU A 127 -36.72 -4.73 -42.89
CA LEU A 127 -38.13 -4.41 -43.18
C LEU A 127 -38.42 -2.89 -43.22
N GLY A 128 -37.54 -2.08 -42.64
CA GLY A 128 -37.55 -0.61 -42.68
C GLY A 128 -37.16 -0.02 -44.03
N GLN A 129 -36.50 -0.79 -44.90
CA GLN A 129 -36.17 -0.41 -46.28
C GLN A 129 -37.40 -0.03 -47.13
N VAL A 130 -38.60 -0.48 -46.74
CA VAL A 130 -39.85 -0.13 -47.43
C VAL A 130 -40.28 1.32 -47.12
N ILE A 131 -39.72 1.96 -46.09
CA ILE A 131 -40.13 3.26 -45.55
C ILE A 131 -38.97 4.28 -45.53
N SER A 132 -37.71 3.83 -45.45
CA SER A 132 -36.50 4.66 -45.46
C SER A 132 -35.73 4.55 -46.79
N ASP A 133 -35.07 5.63 -47.20
CA ASP A 133 -34.13 5.65 -48.34
C ASP A 133 -32.72 5.10 -47.97
N SER A 134 -32.52 4.72 -46.71
CA SER A 134 -31.29 4.12 -46.20
C SER A 134 -31.47 2.62 -45.95
N ASP A 135 -30.51 1.80 -46.39
CA ASP A 135 -30.54 0.34 -46.24
C ASP A 135 -29.88 -0.15 -44.94
N SER A 136 -29.11 0.71 -44.28
CA SER A 136 -28.40 0.40 -43.04
C SER A 136 -28.08 1.66 -42.22
N PHE A 137 -27.64 1.45 -40.98
CA PHE A 137 -27.04 2.48 -40.13
C PHE A 137 -26.08 1.86 -39.13
N ASP A 138 -25.13 2.64 -38.64
CA ASP A 138 -24.08 2.16 -37.75
C ASP A 138 -24.45 2.35 -36.27
N VAL A 139 -24.03 1.38 -35.46
CA VAL A 139 -24.10 1.44 -34.00
C VAL A 139 -22.69 1.30 -33.45
N ALA A 140 -22.30 2.24 -32.60
CA ALA A 140 -21.05 2.19 -31.84
C ALA A 140 -21.33 2.14 -30.34
N SER A 141 -20.34 1.69 -29.58
CA SER A 141 -20.35 1.69 -28.12
C SER A 141 -19.00 2.18 -27.60
N TYR A 142 -19.01 2.64 -26.35
CA TYR A 142 -17.89 3.26 -25.69
C TYR A 142 -17.88 2.83 -24.23
N ALA A 143 -16.69 2.66 -23.67
CA ALA A 143 -16.47 2.46 -22.26
C ALA A 143 -15.20 3.17 -21.81
N ALA A 144 -15.16 3.52 -20.54
CA ALA A 144 -13.93 3.94 -19.88
C ALA A 144 -13.67 3.09 -18.64
N ALA A 145 -12.42 2.68 -18.48
CA ALA A 145 -11.94 1.94 -17.32
C ALA A 145 -10.77 2.67 -16.68
N GLU A 146 -10.87 2.90 -15.37
CA GLU A 146 -9.87 3.60 -14.56
C GLU A 146 -9.06 2.60 -13.73
N VAL A 147 -7.77 2.89 -13.58
CA VAL A 147 -6.88 2.23 -12.61
C VAL A 147 -6.81 3.12 -11.36
N GLY A 148 -7.35 2.62 -10.26
CA GLY A 148 -7.24 3.22 -8.93
C GLY A 148 -6.35 2.39 -7.99
N SER A 149 -6.24 2.88 -6.76
CA SER A 149 -5.65 2.17 -5.62
C SER A 149 -6.70 1.93 -4.52
N PRO A 150 -6.57 0.88 -3.69
CA PRO A 150 -7.51 0.61 -2.60
C PRO A 150 -7.65 1.77 -1.61
N GLY A 151 -8.89 2.08 -1.23
CA GLY A 151 -9.23 3.25 -0.41
C GLY A 151 -8.97 3.13 1.10
N ALA A 152 -8.97 1.92 1.66
CA ALA A 152 -9.17 1.72 3.09
C ALA A 152 -7.90 1.85 3.96
N SER A 153 -6.79 2.34 3.40
CA SER A 153 -5.59 2.69 4.18
C SER A 153 -5.04 4.02 3.75
N GLY A 154 -5.86 5.06 3.91
CA GLY A 154 -5.44 6.43 3.71
C GLY A 154 -4.11 6.70 4.41
N THR A 155 -3.23 7.42 3.72
CA THR A 155 -1.89 7.76 4.20
C THR A 155 -1.97 8.30 5.63
N LEU A 156 -1.23 7.74 6.56
CA LEU A 156 -1.20 8.26 7.93
C LEU A 156 -0.30 9.50 8.01
N PRO A 157 -0.56 10.42 8.95
CA PRO A 157 0.20 11.65 9.09
C PRO A 157 1.54 11.41 9.82
N PHE A 158 2.28 10.39 9.39
CA PHE A 158 3.65 10.09 9.78
C PHE A 158 4.54 10.14 8.53
N PHE A 159 5.86 10.13 8.69
CA PHE A 159 6.78 10.08 7.56
C PHE A 159 7.94 9.13 7.84
N GLY A 160 8.47 8.48 6.82
CA GLY A 160 9.72 7.72 6.91
C GLY A 160 10.89 8.53 6.34
N VAL A 161 12.12 8.08 6.61
CA VAL A 161 13.34 8.68 6.04
C VAL A 161 14.02 7.62 5.17
N GLN A 162 14.49 8.00 3.98
CA GLN A 162 15.18 7.09 3.07
C GLN A 162 16.40 6.45 3.74
N GLY A 163 16.54 5.13 3.54
CA GLY A 163 17.58 4.33 4.20
C GLY A 163 17.11 3.74 5.54
N CYS A 164 15.92 4.14 5.98
CA CYS A 164 15.25 3.73 7.22
C CYS A 164 13.76 3.43 7.00
N ASP A 165 13.38 3.20 5.75
CA ASP A 165 12.02 3.15 5.26
C ASP A 165 11.47 1.71 5.14
N TYR A 166 12.17 0.73 5.71
CA TYR A 166 11.83 -0.70 5.70
C TYR A 166 12.06 -1.35 7.07
N GLY A 167 11.38 -2.46 7.32
CA GLY A 167 11.54 -3.29 8.52
C GLY A 167 10.76 -2.76 9.72
N ALA A 168 11.12 -3.27 10.90
CA ALA A 168 10.54 -2.84 12.16
C ALA A 168 11.00 -1.42 12.54
N GLN A 169 10.05 -0.55 12.83
CA GLN A 169 10.25 0.87 13.14
C GLN A 169 9.39 1.28 14.35
N THR A 170 9.77 2.37 15.01
CA THR A 170 9.03 2.89 16.19
C THR A 170 8.80 4.39 16.08
N ILE A 171 7.54 4.79 15.99
CA ILE A 171 7.12 6.19 16.01
C ILE A 171 6.89 6.59 17.47
N ARG A 172 7.63 7.57 18.02
CA ARG A 172 7.65 7.89 19.47
C ARG A 172 7.63 9.39 19.76
N ASP A 173 7.25 9.75 20.98
CA ASP A 173 7.01 11.15 21.46
C ASP A 173 8.24 12.07 21.47
N ASP A 174 9.46 11.56 21.28
CA ASP A 174 10.64 12.36 21.63
C ASP A 174 10.86 13.56 20.69
N SER A 175 10.61 14.75 21.24
CA SER A 175 10.74 16.08 20.62
C SER A 175 12.02 16.80 21.06
N GLY A 176 12.94 16.09 21.74
CA GLY A 176 14.27 16.59 22.07
C GLY A 176 15.20 16.71 20.86
N PRO A 177 16.30 17.48 20.97
CA PRO A 177 17.41 17.32 20.03
C PRO A 177 17.78 15.83 19.99
N GLN A 178 17.95 15.28 18.79
CA GLN A 178 18.65 14.01 18.60
C GLN A 178 20.08 14.18 19.09
N ASP A 179 20.28 14.08 20.39
CA ASP A 179 21.59 13.99 21.00
C ASP A 179 21.67 12.69 21.80
N GLU A 180 21.22 11.60 21.20
CA GLU A 180 21.70 10.29 21.58
C GLU A 180 21.96 9.51 20.29
N SER A 181 23.19 9.63 19.80
CA SER A 181 23.87 8.40 19.39
C SER A 181 23.52 7.33 20.42
N LEU A 182 23.03 6.16 19.99
CA LEU A 182 22.94 4.90 20.76
C LEU A 182 23.55 5.15 22.14
N PRO A 183 22.79 5.38 23.24
CA PRO A 183 23.37 5.93 24.45
C PRO A 183 24.64 5.17 24.71
N ALA A 184 25.78 5.83 24.50
CA ALA A 184 27.07 5.15 24.54
C ALA A 184 27.09 4.63 25.95
N PRO A 185 27.06 3.31 26.18
CA PRO A 185 26.45 2.77 27.37
C PRO A 185 27.08 3.46 28.58
N ASP A 186 26.28 4.27 29.29
CA ASP A 186 26.77 5.27 30.25
C ASP A 186 27.73 4.63 31.27
N THR A 187 27.49 3.33 31.52
CA THR A 187 28.41 2.42 32.17
C THR A 187 28.28 1.00 31.60
N LEU A 188 29.33 0.44 30.98
CA LEU A 188 29.48 -1.02 30.83
C LEU A 188 30.37 -1.56 31.94
N ASN A 189 29.96 -2.68 32.53
CA ASN A 189 30.75 -3.43 33.51
C ASN A 189 31.16 -4.77 32.88
N PRO A 190 32.45 -5.10 32.78
CA PRO A 190 33.63 -4.41 33.33
C PRO A 190 34.00 -3.09 32.63
N SER A 191 34.34 -2.08 33.45
CA SER A 191 35.03 -0.87 33.00
C SER A 191 36.54 -0.99 33.29
N SER A 192 37.37 -0.44 32.41
CA SER A 192 38.84 -0.38 32.58
C SER A 192 39.36 0.97 32.08
N ALA A 193 40.65 1.24 32.27
CA ALA A 193 41.30 2.36 31.60
C ALA A 193 41.25 2.13 30.08
N ASP A 194 40.89 3.17 29.32
CA ASP A 194 40.83 3.09 27.85
C ASP A 194 42.21 2.76 27.28
N ALA A 195 42.38 1.54 26.79
CA ALA A 195 43.52 1.19 25.97
C ALA A 195 43.26 1.76 24.57
N GLY A 196 43.75 2.96 24.27
CA GLY A 196 43.71 3.58 22.92
C GLY A 196 44.52 2.83 21.86
N ARG A 197 44.53 1.49 21.89
CA ARG A 197 45.41 0.59 21.14
C ARG A 197 44.61 -0.26 20.17
N ALA A 198 43.68 -1.10 20.64
CA ALA A 198 42.80 -1.91 19.78
C ALA A 198 41.39 -1.33 19.74
N THR A 199 40.84 -1.09 18.54
CA THR A 199 39.52 -0.46 18.36
C THR A 199 38.67 -1.29 17.42
N ILE A 200 37.37 -1.38 17.70
CA ILE A 200 36.39 -1.91 16.76
C ILE A 200 35.88 -0.76 15.90
N SER A 201 35.65 -1.03 14.61
CA SER A 201 35.01 -0.10 13.67
C SER A 201 33.74 -0.65 13.04
N ALA A 202 33.56 -1.98 13.00
CA ALA A 202 32.34 -2.63 12.51
C ALA A 202 32.28 -4.08 13.00
N ILE A 203 31.08 -4.67 13.01
CA ILE A 203 30.86 -6.11 13.21
C ILE A 203 29.93 -6.67 12.12
N SER A 204 30.00 -7.97 11.87
CA SER A 204 29.09 -8.67 10.94
C SER A 204 28.93 -10.14 11.34
N PRO A 205 27.70 -10.67 11.48
CA PRO A 205 26.43 -9.95 11.38
C PRO A 205 26.21 -9.00 12.57
N THR A 206 25.35 -7.99 12.41
CA THR A 206 24.96 -7.04 13.48
C THR A 206 23.77 -7.55 14.30
N SER A 207 23.03 -8.54 13.80
CA SER A 207 21.88 -9.15 14.45
C SER A 207 21.80 -10.66 14.14
N VAL A 208 21.08 -11.39 14.99
CA VAL A 208 20.67 -12.78 14.76
C VAL A 208 19.28 -13.06 15.36
N PRO A 209 18.47 -13.95 14.75
CA PRO A 209 17.16 -14.35 15.30
C PRO A 209 17.24 -14.98 16.70
N GLU A 210 16.13 -14.90 17.46
CA GLU A 210 15.96 -15.44 18.84
C GLU A 210 16.28 -16.94 18.97
N ASP A 211 16.16 -17.72 17.90
CA ASP A 211 16.41 -19.17 17.87
C ASP A 211 17.78 -19.56 17.28
N THR A 212 18.71 -18.62 17.16
CA THR A 212 20.01 -18.89 16.54
C THR A 212 20.86 -19.81 17.42
N ALA A 213 21.00 -21.07 17.01
CA ALA A 213 21.79 -22.06 17.75
C ALA A 213 23.30 -21.75 17.74
N THR A 214 23.83 -21.25 16.62
CA THR A 214 25.25 -20.88 16.46
C THR A 214 25.39 -19.78 15.43
N THR A 215 26.28 -18.81 15.69
CA THR A 215 26.68 -17.80 14.70
C THR A 215 28.15 -17.43 14.88
N VAL A 216 28.76 -16.92 13.81
CA VAL A 216 30.14 -16.42 13.81
C VAL A 216 30.12 -14.91 13.60
N LEU A 217 30.62 -14.18 14.58
CA LEU A 217 30.76 -12.73 14.52
C LEU A 217 32.14 -12.37 13.97
N THR A 218 32.16 -11.61 12.89
CA THR A 218 33.36 -11.00 12.31
C THR A 218 33.49 -9.57 12.78
N VAL A 219 34.51 -9.30 13.58
CA VAL A 219 34.87 -7.99 14.12
C VAL A 219 35.91 -7.34 13.21
N THR A 220 35.64 -6.14 12.73
CA THR A 220 36.57 -5.32 11.93
C THR A 220 37.07 -4.16 12.77
N GLY A 221 38.37 -3.85 12.69
CA GLY A 221 38.98 -2.83 13.52
C GLY A 221 40.45 -2.56 13.26
N ASN A 222 41.07 -1.78 14.14
CA ASN A 222 42.50 -1.43 14.08
C ASN A 222 43.27 -2.12 15.23
N GLN A 223 44.52 -2.52 14.93
CA GLN A 223 45.43 -3.21 15.85
C GLN A 223 44.81 -4.45 16.53
N LEU A 224 43.92 -5.17 15.83
CA LEU A 224 43.28 -6.38 16.37
C LEU A 224 44.29 -7.48 16.68
N SER A 225 45.51 -7.42 16.17
CA SER A 225 46.61 -8.32 16.53
C SER A 225 46.95 -8.33 18.03
N ARG A 226 46.44 -7.36 18.79
CA ARG A 226 46.65 -7.22 20.24
C ARG A 226 45.42 -7.63 21.06
N ALA A 227 44.35 -8.08 20.39
CA ALA A 227 43.15 -8.57 21.05
C ALA A 227 43.42 -9.93 21.71
N ALA A 228 43.21 -10.01 23.02
CA ALA A 228 43.22 -11.25 23.78
C ALA A 228 41.85 -11.93 23.75
N ALA A 229 40.76 -11.15 23.80
CA ALA A 229 39.39 -11.66 23.73
C ALA A 229 38.41 -10.64 23.12
N ILE A 230 37.28 -11.13 22.63
CA ILE A 230 36.08 -10.33 22.33
C ILE A 230 35.08 -10.49 23.47
N GLY A 231 34.62 -9.37 24.03
CA GLY A 231 33.62 -9.32 25.08
C GLY A 231 32.24 -8.96 24.56
N PHE A 232 31.21 -9.54 25.13
CA PHE A 232 29.80 -9.24 24.93
C PHE A 232 29.23 -8.80 26.27
N THR A 233 28.66 -7.60 26.34
CA THR A 233 28.14 -7.02 27.60
C THR A 233 26.70 -6.56 27.39
N SER A 234 25.78 -6.96 28.26
CA SER A 234 24.40 -6.45 28.22
C SER A 234 24.30 -4.99 28.70
N GLU A 235 23.19 -4.32 28.41
CA GLU A 235 22.89 -2.97 28.91
C GLU A 235 22.78 -2.89 30.45
N ALA A 236 22.84 -1.66 30.98
CA ALA A 236 22.85 -1.39 32.42
C ALA A 236 21.57 -1.91 33.12
N GLY A 237 21.76 -2.81 34.09
CA GLY A 237 20.67 -3.42 34.88
C GLY A 237 20.75 -4.94 34.97
N ILE A 238 21.47 -5.59 34.04
CA ILE A 238 21.79 -7.02 34.06
C ILE A 238 23.32 -7.16 33.96
N PRO A 239 24.03 -7.68 34.97
CA PRO A 239 25.49 -7.73 34.98
C PRO A 239 26.02 -8.98 34.28
N GLU A 240 25.59 -9.23 33.04
CA GLU A 240 26.07 -10.35 32.24
C GLU A 240 27.15 -9.91 31.26
N HIS A 241 28.31 -10.56 31.37
CA HIS A 241 29.46 -10.29 30.53
C HIS A 241 30.12 -11.62 30.14
N TYR A 242 30.32 -11.81 28.84
CA TYR A 242 30.90 -13.01 28.27
C TYR A 242 32.10 -12.67 27.41
N THR A 243 33.17 -13.48 27.50
CA THR A 243 34.39 -13.29 26.71
C THR A 243 34.69 -14.51 25.87
N VAL A 244 35.14 -14.29 24.64
CA VAL A 244 35.63 -15.33 23.73
C VAL A 244 37.09 -15.04 23.41
N ASP A 245 37.98 -15.96 23.78
CA ASP A 245 39.40 -15.83 23.52
C ASP A 245 39.68 -15.76 22.02
N VAL A 246 40.58 -14.87 21.65
CA VAL A 246 41.03 -14.69 20.27
C VAL A 246 42.49 -15.06 20.17
N SER A 247 42.83 -15.84 19.14
CA SER A 247 44.22 -16.06 18.74
C SER A 247 44.46 -15.45 17.36
N VAL A 248 45.12 -14.29 17.31
CA VAL A 248 45.41 -13.58 16.07
C VAL A 248 46.85 -13.87 15.63
N ALA A 249 47.03 -14.40 14.42
CA ALA A 249 48.33 -14.88 13.94
C ALA A 249 49.25 -13.79 13.32
N SER A 250 48.78 -12.55 13.11
CA SER A 250 49.51 -11.52 12.36
C SER A 250 49.35 -10.10 12.92
N ASN A 251 50.43 -9.32 12.84
CA ASN A 251 50.55 -7.92 13.31
C ASN A 251 49.79 -6.88 12.45
N SER A 252 49.11 -7.29 11.38
CA SER A 252 48.37 -6.39 10.47
C SER A 252 46.90 -6.76 10.29
N THR A 253 46.37 -7.65 11.12
CA THR A 253 45.01 -8.16 10.96
C THR A 253 43.99 -7.06 11.26
N LYS A 254 43.10 -6.81 10.29
CA LYS A 254 41.97 -5.87 10.41
C LYS A 254 40.66 -6.55 10.79
N THR A 255 40.61 -7.88 10.75
CA THR A 255 39.39 -8.65 10.99
C THR A 255 39.65 -9.87 11.87
N VAL A 256 38.77 -10.15 12.83
CA VAL A 256 38.81 -11.31 13.70
C VAL A 256 37.42 -11.94 13.71
N SER A 257 37.33 -13.26 13.62
CA SER A 257 36.05 -13.96 13.72
C SER A 257 35.99 -14.80 15.00
N VAL A 258 34.88 -14.70 15.73
CA VAL A 258 34.61 -15.45 16.96
C VAL A 258 33.23 -16.10 16.89
N SER A 259 33.08 -17.30 17.45
CA SER A 259 31.75 -17.87 17.65
C SER A 259 31.07 -17.14 18.82
N VAL A 260 29.85 -16.67 18.59
CA VAL A 260 29.09 -15.99 19.65
C VAL A 260 28.71 -17.01 20.74
N PRO A 261 28.91 -16.70 22.05
CA PRO A 261 28.56 -17.61 23.13
C PRO A 261 27.08 -18.00 23.11
N SER A 262 26.78 -19.27 23.39
CA SER A 262 25.39 -19.74 23.49
C SER A 262 24.58 -18.98 24.54
N SER A 263 25.21 -18.49 25.60
CA SER A 263 24.56 -17.65 26.62
C SER A 263 24.14 -16.29 26.10
N VAL A 264 24.93 -15.69 25.19
CA VAL A 264 24.56 -14.46 24.49
C VAL A 264 23.37 -14.72 23.56
N LEU A 265 23.43 -15.83 22.80
CA LEU A 265 22.35 -16.22 21.88
C LEU A 265 21.05 -16.65 22.58
N ALA A 266 21.12 -17.09 23.84
CA ALA A 266 19.95 -17.48 24.62
C ALA A 266 19.22 -16.30 25.29
N ALA A 267 19.79 -15.10 25.23
CA ALA A 267 19.28 -13.92 25.91
C ALA A 267 18.99 -12.83 24.88
N VAL A 268 17.70 -12.66 24.59
CA VAL A 268 17.16 -11.64 23.69
C VAL A 268 17.49 -10.25 24.21
N GLY A 269 18.05 -9.41 23.34
CA GLY A 269 18.43 -8.05 23.66
C GLY A 269 19.63 -7.53 22.88
N THR A 270 20.04 -6.30 23.21
CA THR A 270 21.24 -5.65 22.66
C THR A 270 22.46 -6.04 23.48
N TRP A 271 23.49 -6.54 22.81
CA TRP A 271 24.79 -6.86 23.38
C TRP A 271 25.85 -5.91 22.85
N TRP A 272 26.64 -5.32 23.74
CA TRP A 272 27.74 -4.44 23.39
C TRP A 272 29.04 -5.23 23.23
N VAL A 273 29.56 -5.23 22.00
CA VAL A 273 30.79 -5.92 21.62
C VAL A 273 32.00 -5.01 21.87
N ARG A 274 32.98 -5.51 22.63
CA ARG A 274 34.24 -4.81 22.98
C ARG A 274 35.44 -5.73 22.84
N ILE A 275 36.64 -5.14 22.76
CA ILE A 275 37.90 -5.90 22.72
C ILE A 275 38.56 -5.84 24.10
N LEU A 276 39.03 -6.98 24.60
CA LEU A 276 39.98 -7.08 25.70
C LEU A 276 41.39 -7.23 25.13
N ASP A 277 42.32 -6.38 25.54
CA ASP A 277 43.72 -6.43 25.07
C ASP A 277 44.60 -7.38 25.91
N GLU A 278 45.83 -7.60 25.45
CA GLU A 278 46.86 -8.41 26.13
C GLU A 278 47.23 -7.95 27.55
N ASN A 279 46.92 -6.70 27.92
CA ASN A 279 47.21 -6.11 29.23
C ASN A 279 46.02 -6.23 30.20
N GLY A 280 44.87 -6.74 29.72
CA GLY A 280 43.64 -6.83 30.49
C GLY A 280 42.77 -5.57 30.45
N ASP A 281 43.05 -4.66 29.51
CA ASP A 281 42.30 -3.41 29.33
C ASP A 281 41.30 -3.54 28.17
N TRP A 282 40.08 -3.04 28.39
CA TRP A 282 39.02 -2.98 27.40
C TRP A 282 39.13 -1.78 26.46
N SER A 283 38.65 -1.97 25.22
CA SER A 283 38.48 -0.89 24.24
C SER A 283 37.49 0.16 24.74
N SER A 284 37.67 1.41 24.29
CA SER A 284 36.83 2.54 24.71
C SER A 284 35.35 2.28 24.46
N LEU A 285 34.50 2.75 25.38
CA LEU A 285 33.04 2.70 25.25
C LEU A 285 32.57 3.35 23.93
N SER A 286 33.26 4.41 23.50
CA SER A 286 33.01 5.09 22.22
C SER A 286 33.22 4.23 20.97
N THR A 287 33.88 3.07 21.10
CA THR A 287 34.16 2.15 19.99
C THR A 287 33.39 0.83 20.12
N ALA A 288 32.51 0.69 21.12
CA ALA A 288 31.68 -0.50 21.27
C ALA A 288 30.71 -0.61 20.08
N GLN A 289 30.39 -1.84 19.67
CA GLN A 289 29.45 -2.09 18.58
C GLN A 289 28.24 -2.87 19.09
N PRO A 290 27.01 -2.50 18.72
CA PRO A 290 25.82 -3.24 19.10
C PRO A 290 25.70 -4.54 18.29
N PHE A 291 25.41 -5.63 18.97
CA PHE A 291 25.09 -6.94 18.41
C PHE A 291 23.74 -7.39 18.98
N GLN A 292 22.76 -7.68 18.14
CA GLN A 292 21.42 -7.96 18.60
C GLN A 292 21.05 -9.44 18.51
N VAL A 293 20.41 -9.95 19.56
CA VAL A 293 19.78 -11.28 19.57
C VAL A 293 18.28 -11.08 19.70
N GLY A 294 17.50 -11.59 18.74
CA GLY A 294 16.05 -11.40 18.69
C GLY A 294 15.58 -10.68 17.42
N PRO A 295 14.40 -10.01 17.44
CA PRO A 295 13.86 -9.35 16.25
C PRO A 295 14.85 -8.32 15.70
N GLU A 296 15.15 -8.37 14.40
CA GLU A 296 16.09 -7.43 13.77
C GLU A 296 15.57 -5.99 13.95
N LYS A 297 16.39 -5.14 14.56
CA LYS A 297 16.16 -3.70 14.60
C LYS A 297 16.98 -3.04 13.51
N LEU A 298 16.35 -2.21 12.68
CA LEU A 298 17.04 -1.48 11.62
C LEU A 298 17.72 -0.25 12.24
N TYR A 299 19.04 -0.14 12.08
CA TYR A 299 19.83 0.93 12.69
C TYR A 299 19.87 2.15 11.77
N CYS A 300 19.11 3.18 12.13
CA CYS A 300 19.13 4.49 11.47
C CYS A 300 20.12 5.37 12.17
N ASP A 301 21.27 5.69 11.53
CA ASP A 301 22.28 6.64 12.03
C ASP A 301 22.37 6.73 13.56
N ASN A 302 22.65 5.59 14.20
CA ASN A 302 22.80 5.43 15.64
C ASN A 302 21.51 5.36 16.49
N SER A 303 20.37 5.00 15.91
CA SER A 303 19.16 4.57 16.64
C SER A 303 18.69 3.22 16.13
N ASN A 304 18.31 2.31 17.02
CA ASN A 304 17.83 0.97 16.65
C ASN A 304 16.42 1.02 16.02
N GLU A 305 15.78 2.19 16.00
CA GLU A 305 14.40 2.38 15.58
C GLU A 305 14.27 3.82 15.05
N GLY A 306 13.81 4.02 13.81
CA GLY A 306 13.62 5.35 13.25
C GLY A 306 12.59 6.15 14.04
N ASN A 307 13.00 7.22 14.72
CA ASN A 307 12.06 8.11 15.42
C ASN A 307 11.41 9.06 14.41
N PHE A 308 10.34 8.57 13.80
CA PHE A 308 9.57 9.35 12.84
C PHE A 308 8.63 10.32 13.54
N GLY A 309 8.40 11.46 12.90
CA GLY A 309 7.52 12.49 13.39
C GLY A 309 6.15 12.47 12.73
N THR A 310 5.39 13.52 13.00
CA THR A 310 4.10 13.76 12.36
C THR A 310 4.24 14.72 11.19
N ILE A 311 3.37 14.61 10.19
CA ILE A 311 3.20 15.63 9.15
C ILE A 311 2.01 16.52 9.49
N ASP A 312 2.18 17.81 9.26
CA ASP A 312 1.14 18.83 9.42
C ASP A 312 0.45 19.03 8.07
N VAL A 313 -0.73 18.44 7.92
CA VAL A 313 -1.51 18.52 6.69
C VAL A 313 -2.94 19.00 7.01
N PRO A 314 -3.38 20.13 6.44
CA PRO A 314 -4.72 20.65 6.66
C PRO A 314 -5.79 19.77 6.01
N ARG A 315 -7.00 19.86 6.57
CA ARG A 315 -8.21 19.21 6.06
C ARG A 315 -9.30 20.24 5.83
N SER A 316 -10.24 19.95 4.93
CA SER A 316 -11.48 20.74 4.80
C SER A 316 -12.43 20.50 5.98
N SER A 317 -12.35 19.32 6.58
CA SER A 317 -13.07 18.91 7.78
C SER A 317 -12.39 19.39 9.07
N GLY A 318 -13.18 19.82 10.05
CA GLY A 318 -12.69 20.24 11.36
C GLY A 318 -11.98 21.61 11.38
N ASN A 319 -10.98 21.75 12.26
CA ASN A 319 -10.17 22.94 12.43
C ASN A 319 -8.70 22.56 12.72
N SER A 320 -7.81 23.53 12.80
CA SER A 320 -6.37 23.28 12.95
C SER A 320 -5.97 22.43 14.17
N SER A 321 -6.77 22.42 15.25
CA SER A 321 -6.52 21.53 16.39
C SER A 321 -7.05 20.11 16.20
N SER A 322 -7.96 19.87 15.24
CA SER A 322 -8.53 18.55 14.97
C SER A 322 -7.96 17.90 13.71
N TRP A 323 -7.21 18.62 12.87
CA TRP A 323 -6.69 18.09 11.60
C TRP A 323 -5.79 16.86 11.79
N LEU A 324 -4.84 16.92 12.72
CA LEU A 324 -3.91 15.79 12.94
C LEU A 324 -4.65 14.53 13.46
N PRO A 325 -5.52 14.60 14.49
CA PRO A 325 -6.36 13.45 14.87
C PRO A 325 -7.22 12.93 13.72
N LEU A 326 -7.90 13.80 12.97
CA LEU A 326 -8.75 13.39 11.85
C LEU A 326 -7.96 12.77 10.70
N ASN A 327 -6.72 13.22 10.43
CA ASN A 327 -5.82 12.58 9.47
C ASN A 327 -5.38 11.19 9.95
N MET A 328 -5.26 10.96 11.26
CA MET A 328 -5.00 9.61 11.77
C MET A 328 -6.23 8.71 11.61
N ILE A 329 -7.42 9.22 11.91
CA ILE A 329 -8.67 8.45 11.84
C ILE A 329 -9.04 8.12 10.39
N LEU A 330 -9.07 9.12 9.52
CA LEU A 330 -9.61 9.02 8.16
C LEU A 330 -8.53 8.90 7.08
N GLY A 331 -7.25 8.93 7.46
CA GLY A 331 -6.14 9.13 6.51
C GLY A 331 -6.03 10.59 6.05
N VAL A 332 -4.87 11.00 5.54
CA VAL A 332 -4.63 12.35 5.02
C VAL A 332 -5.60 12.66 3.86
N GLU A 333 -6.25 13.82 3.93
CA GLU A 333 -7.29 14.25 2.97
C GLU A 333 -6.77 14.60 1.58
N PRO A 334 -5.80 15.53 1.42
CA PRO A 334 -5.29 15.85 0.09
C PRO A 334 -4.53 14.67 -0.49
N GLU A 335 -4.68 14.46 -1.78
CA GLU A 335 -3.87 13.46 -2.48
C GLU A 335 -2.39 13.88 -2.44
N LEU A 336 -1.53 12.97 -1.98
CA LEU A 336 -0.10 13.20 -1.88
C LEU A 336 0.62 12.62 -3.10
N ALA A 337 1.59 13.36 -3.64
CA ALA A 337 2.33 12.97 -4.84
C ALA A 337 3.85 12.93 -4.60
N ILE A 338 4.58 12.15 -5.40
CA ILE A 338 6.04 12.17 -5.39
C ILE A 338 6.54 13.48 -6.02
N HIS A 339 7.50 14.13 -5.37
CA HIS A 339 8.12 15.33 -5.90
C HIS A 339 8.98 14.98 -7.13
N PRO A 340 8.80 15.62 -8.29
CA PRO A 340 9.45 15.18 -9.54
C PRO A 340 10.93 15.54 -9.63
N SER A 341 11.41 16.45 -8.78
CA SER A 341 12.84 16.83 -8.69
C SER A 341 13.23 17.17 -7.24
N PRO A 342 13.27 16.18 -6.33
CA PRO A 342 13.51 16.43 -4.91
C PRO A 342 14.93 16.97 -4.69
N ASN A 343 15.07 18.09 -3.99
CA ASN A 343 16.37 18.68 -3.67
C ASN A 343 16.30 19.50 -2.38
N GLY A 344 16.73 18.90 -1.27
CA GLY A 344 16.74 19.56 0.04
C GLY A 344 15.35 19.91 0.56
N GLU A 345 15.28 20.89 1.46
CA GLU A 345 14.02 21.43 2.00
C GLU A 345 13.21 22.12 0.90
N CYS A 346 11.88 22.03 0.96
CA CYS A 346 10.97 22.70 0.04
C CYS A 346 11.11 24.23 0.19
N GLY A 347 11.93 24.84 -0.66
CA GLY A 347 12.06 26.29 -0.79
C GLY A 347 10.93 26.85 -1.68
N GLY A 348 10.42 28.05 -1.36
CA GLY A 348 9.23 28.68 -1.96
C GLY A 348 9.27 29.06 -3.46
N ASP A 349 9.53 28.06 -4.31
CA ASP A 349 9.31 27.90 -5.75
C ASP A 349 10.25 28.60 -6.76
N PRO A 350 10.52 27.96 -7.92
CA PRO A 350 9.49 27.42 -8.81
C PRO A 350 9.56 25.94 -9.16
N SER A 351 8.38 25.33 -9.09
CA SER A 351 7.74 24.35 -9.98
C SER A 351 8.44 23.02 -10.21
N PRO A 352 7.74 21.88 -9.99
CA PRO A 352 6.35 21.72 -9.53
C PRO A 352 6.30 21.36 -8.04
N THR A 353 6.52 22.32 -7.13
CA THR A 353 6.33 22.12 -5.69
C THR A 353 4.87 22.41 -5.34
N VAL A 354 4.20 21.50 -4.66
CA VAL A 354 2.82 21.68 -4.17
C VAL A 354 2.81 21.41 -2.67
N GLU A 355 2.43 22.43 -1.89
CA GLU A 355 2.39 22.37 -0.43
C GLU A 355 0.99 22.72 0.11
N SER A 356 0.42 21.81 0.90
CA SER A 356 -0.81 22.05 1.68
C SER A 356 -0.49 22.78 2.99
N LYS A 357 -0.27 24.11 2.96
CA LYS A 357 0.08 24.90 4.17
C LYS A 357 -1.10 25.39 5.00
N SER A 358 -2.22 25.68 4.35
CA SER A 358 -3.36 26.37 5.00
C SER A 358 -4.73 25.84 4.58
N ALA A 359 -4.76 25.09 3.49
CA ALA A 359 -5.92 24.37 2.98
C ALA A 359 -5.38 23.09 2.31
N PRO A 360 -6.18 22.01 2.26
CA PRO A 360 -5.82 20.81 1.51
C PRO A 360 -5.72 21.16 0.02
N VAL A 361 -4.69 20.63 -0.64
CA VAL A 361 -4.44 20.77 -2.08
C VAL A 361 -3.98 19.42 -2.62
N ASP A 362 -4.70 18.85 -3.58
CA ASP A 362 -4.32 17.58 -4.21
C ASP A 362 -3.02 17.72 -5.02
N GLY A 363 -2.30 16.61 -5.13
CA GLY A 363 -0.94 16.59 -5.68
C GLY A 363 0.12 17.17 -4.73
N THR A 364 -0.17 17.29 -3.43
CA THR A 364 0.79 17.78 -2.43
C THR A 364 2.01 16.88 -2.41
N ASN A 365 3.16 17.42 -2.82
CA ASN A 365 4.41 16.69 -2.93
C ASN A 365 5.52 17.22 -2.01
N CYS A 366 5.16 18.19 -1.17
CA CYS A 366 6.00 18.73 -0.12
C CYS A 366 5.21 18.84 1.19
N LEU A 367 5.76 18.28 2.27
CA LEU A 367 5.07 18.14 3.54
C LEU A 367 5.84 18.81 4.66
N THR A 368 5.15 19.63 5.45
CA THR A 368 5.68 20.13 6.71
C THR A 368 5.75 19.01 7.74
N SER A 369 6.94 18.50 7.97
CA SER A 369 7.26 17.51 8.99
C SER A 369 7.54 18.17 10.33
N GLU A 370 7.18 17.50 11.42
CA GLU A 370 7.57 17.85 12.79
C GLU A 370 8.03 16.58 13.50
N PRO A 371 9.29 16.49 13.96
CA PRO A 371 9.80 15.33 14.70
C PRO A 371 9.00 15.02 15.97
N GLY A 372 8.88 13.74 16.28
CA GLY A 372 8.20 13.22 17.45
C GLY A 372 6.69 13.06 17.30
N LEU A 373 6.15 12.07 18.01
CA LEU A 373 4.74 11.73 18.08
C LEU A 373 4.00 12.69 19.02
N LYS A 374 2.97 13.38 18.53
CA LYS A 374 2.17 14.25 19.39
C LYS A 374 1.20 13.42 20.24
N VAL A 375 1.57 13.10 21.48
CA VAL A 375 0.81 12.17 22.34
C VAL A 375 -0.67 12.49 22.46
N SER A 376 -1.05 13.75 22.73
CA SER A 376 -2.48 14.10 22.85
C SER A 376 -3.23 13.78 21.56
N PHE A 377 -2.76 14.33 20.43
CA PHE A 377 -3.39 14.11 19.13
C PHE A 377 -3.36 12.65 18.67
N THR A 378 -2.34 11.90 19.09
CA THR A 378 -2.25 10.46 18.79
C THR A 378 -3.27 9.66 19.56
N ASN A 379 -3.53 10.00 20.83
CA ASN A 379 -4.59 9.35 21.58
C ASN A 379 -5.97 9.68 20.99
N ASP A 380 -6.20 10.95 20.64
CA ASP A 380 -7.44 11.39 19.99
C ASP A 380 -7.62 10.67 18.64
N GLY A 381 -6.58 10.60 17.80
CA GLY A 381 -6.65 10.01 16.47
C GLY A 381 -6.68 8.47 16.42
N MET A 382 -5.93 7.80 17.30
CA MET A 382 -5.78 6.34 17.24
C MET A 382 -6.73 5.59 18.18
N VAL A 383 -7.17 6.20 19.30
CA VAL A 383 -7.90 5.49 20.37
C VAL A 383 -9.24 6.12 20.70
N GLU A 384 -9.27 7.40 21.06
CA GLU A 384 -10.47 8.03 21.65
C GLU A 384 -11.47 8.49 20.58
N GLY A 385 -10.99 8.91 19.41
CA GLY A 385 -11.78 9.51 18.34
C GLY A 385 -11.80 11.04 18.39
N GLU A 386 -12.29 11.64 17.31
CA GLU A 386 -12.42 13.09 17.16
C GLU A 386 -13.77 13.41 16.48
N GLY A 387 -14.59 14.22 17.14
CA GLY A 387 -15.94 14.54 16.65
C GLY A 387 -16.89 13.35 16.67
N GLU A 388 -17.38 12.95 15.48
CA GLU A 388 -18.27 11.79 15.32
C GLU A 388 -17.55 10.51 14.92
N TYR A 389 -16.24 10.60 14.66
CA TYR A 389 -15.44 9.46 14.20
C TYR A 389 -14.74 8.80 15.39
N PRO A 390 -14.88 7.48 15.58
CA PRO A 390 -14.12 6.74 16.59
C PRO A 390 -12.62 6.77 16.26
N GLY A 391 -11.77 6.46 17.25
CA GLY A 391 -10.33 6.36 17.03
C GLY A 391 -10.02 5.27 15.99
N ARG A 392 -8.96 5.44 15.19
CA ARG A 392 -8.65 4.51 14.10
C ARG A 392 -8.59 3.05 14.56
N LEU A 393 -7.99 2.79 15.72
CA LEU A 393 -7.87 1.45 16.29
C LEU A 393 -9.04 1.05 17.19
N ASP A 394 -10.05 1.91 17.39
CA ASP A 394 -11.32 1.57 18.06
C ASP A 394 -12.26 0.81 17.11
N ALA A 395 -11.74 -0.30 16.58
CA ALA A 395 -12.41 -1.16 15.62
C ALA A 395 -12.27 -2.62 16.02
N ASP A 396 -13.18 -3.46 15.53
CA ASP A 396 -13.05 -4.91 15.65
C ASP A 396 -11.93 -5.41 14.73
N SER A 397 -11.44 -6.62 14.97
CA SER A 397 -10.47 -7.23 14.07
C SER A 397 -11.10 -7.59 12.73
N THR A 398 -10.34 -7.43 11.64
CA THR A 398 -10.70 -7.97 10.32
C THR A 398 -10.97 -9.47 10.46
N HIS A 399 -11.88 -9.99 9.65
CA HIS A 399 -12.48 -11.30 9.84
C HIS A 399 -11.46 -12.41 10.14
N ASP A 400 -11.55 -13.02 11.33
CA ASP A 400 -10.65 -14.07 11.82
C ASP A 400 -9.15 -13.69 11.90
N CYS A 401 -8.80 -12.40 11.86
CA CYS A 401 -7.42 -11.92 11.85
C CYS A 401 -6.81 -11.48 13.18
N SER A 402 -7.55 -11.59 14.29
CA SER A 402 -6.95 -11.43 15.62
C SER A 402 -6.00 -12.57 16.00
N ARG A 403 -5.24 -12.39 17.09
CA ARG A 403 -4.37 -13.44 17.64
C ARG A 403 -5.08 -14.74 18.04
N ASN A 404 -6.41 -14.72 18.15
CA ASN A 404 -7.23 -15.87 18.50
C ASN A 404 -8.01 -16.44 17.31
N SER A 405 -7.68 -16.02 16.08
CA SER A 405 -8.42 -16.40 14.86
C SER A 405 -9.92 -16.10 14.98
N SER A 406 -10.20 -14.82 15.27
CA SER A 406 -11.56 -14.28 15.46
C SER A 406 -11.56 -12.78 15.20
N ASP A 407 -12.73 -12.14 15.31
CA ASP A 407 -12.88 -10.68 15.17
C ASP A 407 -12.61 -9.94 16.50
N ALA A 408 -12.04 -10.63 17.49
CA ALA A 408 -11.80 -10.10 18.83
C ALA A 408 -10.71 -9.02 18.87
N ARG A 409 -10.87 -8.08 19.81
CA ARG A 409 -9.93 -6.98 20.08
C ARG A 409 -8.79 -7.37 21.04
N THR A 410 -7.84 -6.46 21.22
CA THR A 410 -6.67 -6.65 22.09
C THR A 410 -7.07 -7.03 23.50
N SER A 411 -6.28 -7.88 24.15
CA SER A 411 -6.50 -8.26 25.56
C SER A 411 -6.23 -7.11 26.54
N GLY A 412 -5.27 -6.23 26.21
CA GLY A 412 -4.99 -5.01 26.95
C GLY A 412 -5.91 -3.86 26.56
N THR A 413 -5.84 -2.78 27.33
CA THR A 413 -6.58 -1.54 27.05
C THR A 413 -5.66 -0.32 27.08
N VAL A 414 -5.94 0.66 26.22
CA VAL A 414 -5.38 2.01 26.31
C VAL A 414 -6.50 2.96 26.69
N LYS A 415 -6.35 3.70 27.79
CA LYS A 415 -7.39 4.60 28.32
C LYS A 415 -8.80 3.97 28.45
N GLY A 416 -8.86 2.66 28.66
CA GLY A 416 -10.11 1.90 28.80
C GLY A 416 -10.69 1.35 27.50
N TYR A 417 -10.03 1.58 26.35
CA TYR A 417 -10.43 1.05 25.05
C TYR A 417 -9.65 -0.21 24.72
N HIS A 418 -10.35 -1.23 24.22
CA HIS A 418 -9.75 -2.37 23.53
C HIS A 418 -9.56 -2.00 22.06
N LEU A 419 -8.38 -2.27 21.53
CA LEU A 419 -7.99 -1.89 20.17
C LEU A 419 -8.21 -3.05 19.20
N ASN A 420 -8.33 -2.77 17.90
CA ASN A 420 -8.23 -3.78 16.84
C ASN A 420 -6.99 -4.66 17.09
N ASP A 421 -7.05 -5.96 16.86
CA ASP A 421 -5.95 -6.90 17.16
C ASP A 421 -5.43 -7.64 15.92
N ASP A 422 -5.57 -7.05 14.74
CA ASP A 422 -5.15 -7.72 13.51
C ASP A 422 -3.65 -8.01 13.52
N LEU A 423 -3.32 -9.22 13.10
CA LEU A 423 -1.94 -9.64 12.91
C LEU A 423 -1.56 -9.47 11.45
N LEU A 424 -0.41 -8.86 11.18
CA LEU A 424 0.13 -8.78 9.81
C LEU A 424 0.27 -10.17 9.20
N THR A 425 0.67 -11.15 10.01
CA THR A 425 0.79 -12.55 9.56
C THR A 425 -0.54 -13.18 9.16
N CYS A 426 -1.69 -12.68 9.62
CA CYS A 426 -3.00 -13.20 9.20
C CYS A 426 -3.18 -13.05 7.68
N PHE A 427 -2.74 -11.91 7.15
CA PHE A 427 -2.88 -11.57 5.74
C PHE A 427 -1.88 -12.29 4.83
N ILE A 428 -0.89 -12.99 5.38
CA ILE A 428 0.11 -13.71 4.57
C ILE A 428 -0.51 -14.98 3.98
N ILE A 429 -0.55 -15.09 2.65
CA ILE A 429 -1.22 -16.18 1.92
C ILE A 429 -0.30 -17.31 1.45
N ASN A 430 1.01 -17.10 1.38
CA ASN A 430 1.95 -18.00 0.69
C ASN A 430 3.08 -18.55 1.60
N GLY A 431 2.92 -18.45 2.93
CA GLY A 431 3.89 -18.96 3.91
C GLY A 431 5.15 -18.11 4.09
N ALA A 432 5.22 -16.94 3.44
CA ALA A 432 6.25 -15.95 3.65
C ALA A 432 6.38 -15.55 5.14
N SER A 433 7.58 -15.12 5.51
CA SER A 433 7.82 -14.40 6.77
C SER A 433 7.59 -12.91 6.58
N ILE A 434 7.39 -12.18 7.68
CA ILE A 434 7.37 -10.71 7.65
C ILE A 434 8.65 -10.16 7.00
N ASN A 435 9.82 -10.78 7.25
CA ASN A 435 11.08 -10.39 6.63
C ASN A 435 11.07 -10.53 5.10
N ASP A 436 10.37 -11.53 4.58
CA ASP A 436 10.20 -11.69 3.13
C ASP A 436 9.39 -10.52 2.55
N LEU A 437 8.31 -10.11 3.23
CA LEU A 437 7.52 -8.92 2.87
C LEU A 437 8.38 -7.65 2.87
N VAL A 438 9.17 -7.47 3.94
CA VAL A 438 10.07 -6.33 4.09
C VAL A 438 11.09 -6.27 2.96
N SER A 439 11.69 -7.41 2.62
CA SER A 439 12.72 -7.48 1.58
C SER A 439 12.19 -7.41 0.15
N GLY A 440 10.87 -7.62 -0.07
CA GLY A 440 10.29 -7.70 -1.41
C GLY A 440 10.89 -8.83 -2.25
N ASN A 441 11.37 -9.90 -1.62
CA ASN A 441 11.99 -11.01 -2.33
C ASN A 441 10.91 -11.88 -3.03
N ALA A 442 11.33 -12.89 -3.81
CA ALA A 442 10.39 -13.74 -4.55
C ALA A 442 9.35 -14.47 -3.68
N SER A 443 9.63 -14.72 -2.39
CA SER A 443 8.66 -15.27 -1.44
C SER A 443 7.71 -14.18 -0.90
N GLY A 444 8.20 -12.95 -0.77
CA GLY A 444 7.45 -11.81 -0.27
C GLY A 444 6.57 -11.12 -1.31
N THR A 445 6.86 -11.26 -2.62
CA THR A 445 6.05 -10.67 -3.69
C THR A 445 4.64 -11.26 -3.73
N HIS A 446 3.62 -10.40 -3.74
CA HIS A 446 2.20 -10.74 -3.72
C HIS A 446 1.84 -11.74 -2.60
N ALA A 447 2.52 -11.60 -1.46
CA ALA A 447 2.38 -12.52 -0.33
C ALA A 447 1.24 -12.15 0.62
N LEU A 448 0.61 -10.98 0.45
CA LEU A 448 -0.49 -10.49 1.27
C LEU A 448 -1.85 -10.62 0.54
N SER A 449 -2.91 -10.91 1.30
CA SER A 449 -4.30 -10.86 0.79
C SER A 449 -4.80 -9.42 0.65
N ALA A 450 -5.83 -9.23 -0.18
CA ALA A 450 -6.52 -7.94 -0.31
C ALA A 450 -7.24 -7.50 0.98
N ASP A 451 -7.63 -8.44 1.85
CA ASP A 451 -8.26 -8.14 3.15
C ASP A 451 -7.37 -7.27 4.06
N ILE A 452 -6.07 -7.14 3.78
CA ILE A 452 -5.19 -6.21 4.50
C ILE A 452 -5.68 -4.76 4.40
N PHE A 453 -6.32 -4.39 3.29
CA PHE A 453 -6.83 -3.04 3.08
C PHE A 453 -7.95 -2.69 4.06
N ASP A 454 -8.72 -3.68 4.52
CA ASP A 454 -9.78 -3.48 5.51
C ASP A 454 -9.25 -3.30 6.94
N SER A 455 -7.96 -3.61 7.17
CA SER A 455 -7.37 -3.49 8.50
C SER A 455 -7.10 -2.02 8.84
N PRO A 456 -7.60 -1.51 9.98
CA PRO A 456 -7.27 -0.16 10.44
C PRO A 456 -5.78 -0.01 10.84
N ARG A 457 -5.05 -1.14 10.95
CA ARG A 457 -3.62 -1.17 11.24
C ARG A 457 -2.76 -1.04 9.99
N PHE A 458 -3.32 -1.25 8.79
CA PHE A 458 -2.64 -0.98 7.54
C PHE A 458 -2.67 0.52 7.24
N PHE A 459 -1.59 1.03 6.65
CA PHE A 459 -1.44 2.43 6.29
C PHE A 459 -0.31 2.63 5.28
N TRP A 460 -0.31 3.79 4.63
CA TRP A 460 0.83 4.30 3.88
C TRP A 460 1.51 5.45 4.63
N ILE A 461 2.82 5.63 4.42
CA ILE A 461 3.54 6.84 4.82
C ILE A 461 4.37 7.41 3.66
N PRO A 462 4.48 8.74 3.53
CA PRO A 462 5.47 9.37 2.67
C PRO A 462 6.89 9.16 3.21
N ILE A 463 7.84 9.02 2.30
CA ILE A 463 9.27 8.97 2.59
C ILE A 463 9.92 10.28 2.16
N VAL A 464 10.80 10.80 3.01
CA VAL A 464 11.63 11.98 2.74
C VAL A 464 13.12 11.58 2.69
N ASP A 465 13.94 12.36 1.98
CA ASP A 465 15.37 12.05 1.79
C ASP A 465 16.21 12.25 3.06
N THR A 466 15.85 13.21 3.93
CA THR A 466 16.65 13.57 5.10
C THR A 466 15.79 13.77 6.34
N ASP A 467 16.30 13.34 7.50
CA ASP A 467 15.66 13.59 8.79
C ASP A 467 15.56 15.10 9.07
N PRO A 468 14.37 15.63 9.39
CA PRO A 468 14.19 17.04 9.71
C PRO A 468 15.05 17.53 10.89
N GLY A 469 15.52 16.64 11.78
CA GLY A 469 16.46 16.87 12.88
C GLY A 469 15.95 17.76 14.03
N ASN A 470 15.19 18.81 13.71
CA ASN A 470 14.49 19.69 14.65
C ASN A 470 13.51 20.65 13.95
N GLY A 471 12.39 20.92 14.63
CA GLY A 471 11.41 21.93 14.25
C GLY A 471 10.56 21.56 13.03
N LYS A 472 9.62 22.46 12.68
CA LYS A 472 8.78 22.30 11.49
C LYS A 472 9.57 22.68 10.24
N LYS A 473 9.76 21.71 9.34
CA LYS A 473 10.43 21.90 8.04
C LYS A 473 9.65 21.18 6.95
N SER A 474 9.59 21.77 5.76
CA SER A 474 8.92 21.17 4.61
C SER A 474 9.89 20.33 3.80
N TRP A 475 9.61 19.05 3.60
CA TRP A 475 10.45 18.16 2.81
C TRP A 475 9.70 17.55 1.62
N PRO A 476 10.39 17.34 0.48
CA PRO A 476 9.78 16.72 -0.68
C PRO A 476 9.53 15.24 -0.39
N ILE A 477 8.37 14.76 -0.83
CA ILE A 477 8.06 13.34 -0.83
C ILE A 477 8.85 12.69 -1.96
N ILE A 478 9.61 11.65 -1.66
CA ILE A 478 10.42 10.94 -2.66
C ILE A 478 9.91 9.54 -2.97
N ALA A 479 9.11 8.96 -2.06
CA ALA A 479 8.47 7.68 -2.22
C ALA A 479 7.33 7.54 -1.21
N PHE A 480 6.58 6.43 -1.29
CA PHE A 480 5.68 5.99 -0.24
C PHE A 480 6.11 4.61 0.27
N ARG A 481 5.69 4.24 1.48
CA ARG A 481 5.84 2.87 1.98
C ARG A 481 4.56 2.38 2.62
N PRO A 482 4.17 1.14 2.34
CA PRO A 482 3.14 0.47 3.11
C PRO A 482 3.70 0.11 4.48
N GLY A 483 2.85 0.23 5.48
CA GLY A 483 3.16 -0.04 6.87
C GLY A 483 2.01 -0.75 7.56
N PHE A 484 2.34 -1.49 8.60
CA PHE A 484 1.36 -2.14 9.45
C PHE A 484 1.73 -1.95 10.92
N ILE A 485 0.76 -1.56 11.75
CA ILE A 485 0.98 -1.41 13.21
C ILE A 485 1.00 -2.79 13.84
N THR A 486 2.19 -3.24 14.27
CA THR A 486 2.41 -4.55 14.88
C THR A 486 3.75 -4.60 15.60
N ASP A 487 3.86 -5.49 16.59
CA ASP A 487 5.12 -5.85 17.26
C ASP A 487 5.57 -7.29 16.95
N GLN A 488 4.98 -7.91 15.93
CA GLN A 488 5.39 -9.23 15.47
C GLN A 488 6.83 -9.24 14.97
N SER A 489 7.56 -10.32 15.29
CA SER A 489 8.94 -10.48 14.84
C SER A 489 9.03 -10.61 13.33
N LEU A 490 10.13 -10.15 12.73
CA LEU A 490 10.33 -10.29 11.27
C LEU A 490 10.37 -11.76 10.83
N SER A 491 10.70 -12.70 11.73
CA SER A 491 10.65 -14.15 11.48
C SER A 491 9.24 -14.75 11.49
N ALA A 492 8.22 -13.99 11.93
CA ALA A 492 6.86 -14.50 12.05
C ALA A 492 6.25 -14.82 10.69
N THR A 493 5.43 -15.88 10.66
CA THR A 493 4.69 -16.35 9.47
C THR A 493 3.22 -16.56 9.83
N ASN A 494 2.34 -16.76 8.86
CA ASN A 494 0.93 -17.09 9.12
C ASN A 494 0.77 -18.30 10.07
N ALA A 495 1.58 -19.34 9.90
CA ALA A 495 1.53 -20.56 10.72
C ALA A 495 2.21 -20.41 12.09
N ALA A 496 3.09 -19.42 12.24
CA ALA A 496 3.83 -19.16 13.47
C ALA A 496 3.93 -17.64 13.68
N PRO A 497 2.86 -17.01 14.23
CA PRO A 497 2.76 -15.54 14.32
C PRO A 497 3.70 -14.92 15.36
N GLY A 498 4.44 -15.74 16.13
CA GLY A 498 5.39 -15.28 17.14
C GLY A 498 4.74 -14.79 18.43
N SER A 499 5.55 -14.18 19.28
CA SER A 499 5.08 -13.48 20.49
C SER A 499 4.53 -12.12 20.11
N ILE A 500 3.32 -11.79 20.58
CA ILE A 500 2.63 -10.53 20.32
C ILE A 500 2.31 -9.87 21.66
N SER A 501 2.60 -8.58 21.83
CA SER A 501 2.29 -7.91 23.12
C SER A 501 0.79 -7.84 23.38
N SER A 502 0.39 -7.50 24.60
CA SER A 502 -1.03 -7.36 24.95
C SER A 502 -1.79 -6.30 24.16
N LEU A 503 -1.08 -5.34 23.55
CA LEU A 503 -1.62 -4.23 22.77
C LEU A 503 -1.29 -4.31 21.27
N ASN A 504 -0.45 -5.27 20.86
CA ASN A 504 -0.07 -5.54 19.46
C ASN A 504 0.45 -4.27 18.77
N GLY A 505 1.72 -3.94 18.92
CA GLY A 505 2.34 -2.80 18.25
C GLY A 505 2.00 -1.42 18.84
N VAL A 506 1.31 -1.35 19.97
CA VAL A 506 1.03 -0.09 20.68
C VAL A 506 1.68 -0.13 22.05
N GLU A 507 2.58 0.82 22.32
CA GLU A 507 3.13 1.05 23.66
C GLU A 507 2.40 2.23 24.31
N ALA A 508 1.88 2.01 25.52
CA ALA A 508 1.09 3.02 26.22
C ALA A 508 1.39 3.02 27.74
N ASP A 509 1.25 4.21 28.34
CA ASP A 509 1.32 4.42 29.78
C ASP A 509 0.03 5.07 30.32
N SER A 510 0.05 5.57 31.56
CA SER A 510 -1.09 6.27 32.19
C SER A 510 -1.56 7.52 31.45
N SER A 511 -0.74 8.12 30.59
CA SER A 511 -1.09 9.29 29.76
C SER A 511 -1.59 8.92 28.37
N GLY A 512 -1.46 7.64 27.97
CA GLY A 512 -1.89 7.14 26.67
C GLY A 512 -0.74 6.57 25.84
N ILE A 513 -0.91 6.54 24.51
CA ILE A 513 0.10 6.03 23.56
C ILE A 513 1.39 6.85 23.66
N ARG A 514 2.51 6.14 23.81
CA ARG A 514 3.88 6.69 23.82
C ARG A 514 4.68 6.31 22.60
N ALA A 515 4.40 5.14 22.05
CA ALA A 515 5.00 4.68 20.83
C ALA A 515 4.05 3.79 20.02
N LEU A 516 4.23 3.82 18.71
CA LEU A 516 3.64 2.88 17.76
C LEU A 516 4.78 2.08 17.14
N HIS A 517 4.75 0.76 17.33
CA HIS A 517 5.63 -0.15 16.58
C HIS A 517 4.95 -0.49 15.27
N VAL A 518 5.71 -0.35 14.20
CA VAL A 518 5.22 -0.57 12.84
C VAL A 518 6.23 -1.40 12.08
N VAL A 519 5.74 -2.16 11.10
CA VAL A 519 6.59 -2.80 10.10
C VAL A 519 6.33 -2.13 8.78
N LEU A 520 7.35 -1.51 8.20
CA LEU A 520 7.32 -0.99 6.83
C LEU A 520 7.85 -2.06 5.88
N PHE A 521 7.19 -2.27 4.76
CA PHE A 521 7.54 -3.37 3.85
C PHE A 521 7.49 -2.95 2.37
N SER A 522 7.89 -3.86 1.47
CA SER A 522 7.85 -3.59 0.03
C SER A 522 6.42 -3.44 -0.47
N GLU A 523 6.20 -2.50 -1.37
CA GLU A 523 4.94 -2.39 -2.13
C GLU A 523 4.63 -3.67 -2.89
N ASP A 524 5.67 -4.38 -3.35
CA ASP A 524 5.55 -5.67 -4.03
C ASP A 524 4.91 -6.75 -3.14
N ALA A 525 4.89 -6.57 -1.81
CA ALA A 525 4.29 -7.53 -0.90
C ALA A 525 2.76 -7.51 -0.92
N LEU A 526 2.18 -6.37 -1.31
CA LEU A 526 0.74 -6.21 -1.48
C LEU A 526 0.24 -7.08 -2.65
N PRO A 527 -1.05 -7.45 -2.67
CA PRO A 527 -1.59 -8.17 -3.81
C PRO A 527 -1.50 -7.33 -5.09
N GLU A 528 -1.37 -8.00 -6.22
CA GLU A 528 -1.31 -7.34 -7.54
C GLU A 528 -2.58 -6.54 -7.85
N THR A 529 -3.74 -7.12 -7.50
CA THR A 529 -5.06 -6.53 -7.72
C THR A 529 -5.95 -6.65 -6.49
N ALA A 530 -6.90 -5.72 -6.37
CA ALA A 530 -7.98 -5.76 -5.39
C ALA A 530 -9.32 -5.43 -6.04
N ALA A 531 -10.41 -5.86 -5.42
CA ALA A 531 -11.75 -5.57 -5.88
C ALA A 531 -12.11 -4.10 -5.60
N ALA A 532 -12.92 -3.51 -6.47
CA ALA A 532 -13.50 -2.20 -6.23
C ALA A 532 -14.50 -2.25 -5.07
N THR A 533 -14.37 -1.27 -4.19
CA THR A 533 -15.12 -1.04 -2.96
C THR A 533 -15.93 0.26 -3.00
N GLY A 534 -15.61 1.17 -3.93
CA GLY A 534 -16.29 2.45 -4.12
C GLY A 534 -15.59 3.64 -3.46
N ASP A 535 -14.48 3.39 -2.76
CA ASP A 535 -13.70 4.36 -1.99
C ASP A 535 -12.29 4.52 -2.56
N GLU A 536 -12.07 4.11 -3.81
CA GLU A 536 -10.76 4.11 -4.47
C GLU A 536 -10.14 5.51 -4.52
N ILE A 537 -8.81 5.55 -4.43
CA ILE A 537 -8.02 6.76 -4.64
C ILE A 537 -7.28 6.66 -5.98
N SER A 538 -6.81 7.79 -6.50
CA SER A 538 -6.01 7.83 -7.73
C SER A 538 -4.78 6.94 -7.60
N TYR A 539 -4.46 6.22 -8.68
CA TYR A 539 -3.34 5.29 -8.69
C TYR A 539 -2.00 6.04 -8.69
N ARG A 540 -1.08 5.65 -7.79
CA ARG A 540 0.19 6.35 -7.59
C ARG A 540 1.31 5.94 -8.54
N GLY A 541 1.00 5.10 -9.53
CA GLY A 541 1.98 4.49 -10.44
C GLY A 541 2.59 3.19 -9.94
N SER A 542 2.38 2.83 -8.67
CA SER A 542 2.87 1.59 -8.07
C SER A 542 1.92 1.04 -7.00
N GLY A 543 2.10 -0.24 -6.65
CA GLY A 543 1.27 -0.95 -5.68
C GLY A 543 0.05 -1.65 -6.30
N THR A 544 -0.90 -2.02 -5.45
CA THR A 544 -2.11 -2.75 -5.84
C THR A 544 -3.01 -1.93 -6.75
N ARG A 545 -3.46 -2.56 -7.84
CA ARG A 545 -4.38 -1.96 -8.81
C ARG A 545 -5.81 -2.34 -8.50
N VAL A 546 -6.71 -1.36 -8.57
CA VAL A 546 -8.16 -1.57 -8.57
C VAL A 546 -8.68 -1.10 -9.92
N LEU A 547 -9.33 -2.00 -10.64
CA LEU A 547 -9.88 -1.70 -11.96
C LEU A 547 -11.37 -1.41 -11.83
N THR A 548 -11.79 -0.22 -12.25
CA THR A 548 -13.17 0.22 -12.14
C THR A 548 -13.67 0.71 -13.50
N LEU A 549 -14.85 0.26 -13.91
CA LEU A 549 -15.54 0.81 -15.08
C LEU A 549 -16.21 2.13 -14.66
N VAL A 550 -15.87 3.23 -15.35
CA VAL A 550 -16.29 4.59 -14.97
C VAL A 550 -17.30 5.22 -15.93
N GLU A 551 -17.38 4.75 -17.18
CA GLU A 551 -18.37 5.23 -18.19
C GLU A 551 -18.97 4.13 -19.05
#